data_AF-A0A7S1HCE0-F1
#
_entry.id   AF-A0A7S1HCE0-F1
#
_cell.length_a   1.000
_cell.length_b   1.000
_cell.length_c   1.000
_cell.angle_alpha   90.00
_cell.angle_beta   90.00
_cell.angle_gamma   90.00
#
_symmetry.space_group_name_H-M   'P 1'
#
loop_
_entity.id
_entity.type
_entity.pdbx_description
1 polymer ?
#
loop_
_entity_poly.entity_id
_entity_poly.type
_entity_poly.pdbx_seq_one_letter_code
_entity_poly.pdbx_strand_id
1 'polypeptide(L)'
;MRHLGHYISFGVNLVMFGFVCTFIAHQSKRRRNMPTHWLRYGPAYLAVVAALMIMADQTRHVLQDLGVWKSGPWPGSSQYVDDCDFKVASVPLFNCSSTADCGSFPCGHLGHVSVVNGSTCRSCDEGVGVCVESAESFSCLSAVGWACTGLTYAGFCVFFFASFWNANLVGKLRAIAAKWEALREG
;
A
#
# COMPACT_ATOMS: atom_id res chain seq x y z
N MET A 1 19.37 -2.98 1.60
CA MET A 1 18.68 -2.65 0.33
C MET A 1 17.23 -2.16 0.50
N ARG A 2 16.57 -2.36 1.66
CA ARG A 2 15.16 -1.96 1.89
C ARG A 2 14.91 -0.44 1.80
N HIS A 3 15.79 0.37 2.40
CA HIS A 3 15.70 1.85 2.34
C HIS A 3 15.72 2.39 0.91
N LEU A 4 16.59 1.88 0.04
CA LEU A 4 16.66 2.32 -1.37
C LEU A 4 15.33 2.11 -2.11
N GLY A 5 14.61 1.01 -1.81
CA GLY A 5 13.30 0.73 -2.38
C GLY A 5 12.25 1.77 -1.98
N HIS A 6 12.27 2.24 -0.73
CA HIS A 6 11.36 3.29 -0.26
C HIS A 6 11.60 4.62 -1.00
N TYR A 7 12.87 5.03 -1.15
CA TYR A 7 13.19 6.26 -1.87
C TYR A 7 12.79 6.23 -3.35
N ILE A 8 13.06 5.11 -4.04
CA ILE A 8 12.69 4.95 -5.45
C ILE A 8 11.17 4.98 -5.59
N SER A 9 10.45 4.25 -4.75
CA SER A 9 8.98 4.18 -4.79
C SER A 9 8.35 5.54 -4.49
N PHE A 10 8.87 6.27 -3.51
CA PHE A 10 8.47 7.64 -3.22
C PHE A 10 8.68 8.56 -4.44
N GLY A 11 9.86 8.53 -5.04
CA GLY A 11 10.20 9.36 -6.19
C GLY A 11 9.31 9.09 -7.41
N VAL A 12 9.10 7.82 -7.76
CA VAL A 12 8.24 7.41 -8.87
C VAL A 12 6.79 7.84 -8.63
N ASN A 13 6.25 7.60 -7.43
CA ASN A 13 4.89 7.99 -7.09
C ASN A 13 4.71 9.52 -7.11
N LEU A 14 5.66 10.28 -6.57
CA LEU A 14 5.61 11.74 -6.58
C LEU A 14 5.55 12.29 -8.02
N VAL A 15 6.39 11.75 -8.91
CA VAL A 15 6.42 12.15 -10.32
C VAL A 15 5.11 11.76 -11.02
N MET A 16 4.63 10.53 -10.81
CA MET A 16 3.37 10.04 -11.38
C MET A 16 2.19 10.92 -10.96
N PHE A 17 2.01 11.14 -9.65
CA PHE A 17 0.91 11.97 -9.15
C PHE A 17 1.06 13.44 -9.56
N GLY A 18 2.28 13.96 -9.66
CA GLY A 18 2.55 15.30 -10.19
C GLY A 18 2.07 15.45 -11.64
N PHE A 19 2.39 14.48 -12.50
CA PHE A 19 1.90 14.46 -13.89
C PHE A 19 0.38 14.32 -13.96
N VAL A 20 -0.23 13.47 -13.15
CA VAL A 20 -1.69 13.33 -13.17
C VAL A 20 -2.39 14.60 -12.66
N CYS A 21 -1.91 15.21 -11.58
CA CYS A 21 -2.48 16.45 -11.06
C CYS A 21 -2.37 17.60 -12.08
N THR A 22 -1.21 17.74 -12.74
CA THR A 22 -1.02 18.76 -13.78
C THR A 22 -1.90 18.50 -15.00
N PHE A 23 -2.04 17.23 -15.42
CA PHE A 23 -2.94 16.83 -16.50
C PHE A 23 -4.40 17.17 -16.18
N ILE A 24 -4.89 16.80 -14.99
CA ILE A 24 -6.26 17.10 -14.55
C ILE A 24 -6.47 18.62 -14.47
N ALA A 25 -5.52 19.36 -13.90
CA ALA A 25 -5.60 20.82 -13.84
C ALA A 25 -5.65 21.48 -15.23
N HIS A 26 -4.85 20.98 -16.18
CA HIS A 26 -4.88 21.46 -17.57
C HIS A 26 -6.22 21.15 -18.25
N GLN A 27 -6.78 19.97 -18.01
CA GLN A 27 -8.10 19.61 -18.53
C GLN A 27 -9.21 20.46 -17.89
N SER A 28 -9.15 20.74 -16.59
CA SER A 28 -10.05 21.66 -15.89
C SER A 28 -9.99 23.08 -16.49
N LYS A 29 -8.79 23.56 -16.86
CA LYS A 29 -8.65 24.86 -17.57
C LYS A 29 -9.35 24.87 -18.92
N ARG A 30 -9.38 23.75 -19.65
CA ARG A 30 -10.07 23.63 -20.96
C ARG A 30 -11.60 23.67 -20.85
N ARG A 31 -12.19 23.43 -19.67
CA ARG A 31 -13.65 23.50 -19.43
C ARG A 31 -14.14 24.93 -19.20
N ARG A 32 -14.10 25.75 -20.25
CA ARG A 32 -14.53 27.16 -20.16
C ARG A 32 -16.03 27.35 -19.93
N ASN A 33 -16.86 26.39 -20.33
CA ASN A 33 -18.33 26.50 -20.28
C ASN A 33 -18.96 25.97 -18.98
N MET A 34 -18.17 25.76 -17.91
CA MET A 34 -18.70 25.37 -16.61
C MET A 34 -19.20 26.61 -15.84
N PRO A 35 -20.38 26.57 -15.21
CA PRO A 35 -21.00 27.76 -14.61
C PRO A 35 -20.32 28.23 -13.32
N THR A 36 -19.63 27.34 -12.59
CA THR A 36 -18.96 27.70 -11.32
C THR A 36 -17.51 27.25 -11.26
N HIS A 37 -16.71 27.96 -10.46
CA HIS A 37 -15.31 27.64 -10.23
C HIS A 37 -15.12 26.23 -9.65
N TRP A 38 -15.96 25.85 -8.68
CA TRP A 38 -15.92 24.53 -8.04
C TRP A 38 -16.27 23.39 -9.01
N LEU A 39 -17.22 23.58 -9.92
CA LEU A 39 -17.51 22.60 -10.97
C LEU A 39 -16.36 22.46 -11.97
N ARG A 40 -15.60 23.54 -12.20
CA ARG A 40 -14.48 23.57 -13.14
C ARG A 40 -13.19 22.96 -12.57
N TYR A 41 -12.77 23.41 -11.39
CA TYR A 41 -11.49 23.04 -10.77
C TYR A 41 -11.62 22.05 -9.62
N GLY A 42 -12.84 21.73 -9.17
CA GLY A 42 -13.09 20.74 -8.11
C GLY A 42 -12.34 19.42 -8.31
N PRO A 43 -12.35 18.81 -9.51
CA PRO A 43 -11.58 17.59 -9.77
C PRO A 43 -10.07 17.75 -9.56
N ALA A 44 -9.51 18.91 -9.89
CA ALA A 44 -8.09 19.20 -9.71
C ALA A 44 -7.73 19.33 -8.22
N TYR A 45 -8.56 20.05 -7.44
CA TYR A 45 -8.35 20.15 -5.99
C TYR A 45 -8.47 18.79 -5.30
N LEU A 46 -9.48 18.00 -5.65
CA LEU A 46 -9.66 16.65 -5.10
C LEU A 46 -8.49 15.73 -5.48
N ALA A 47 -7.97 15.81 -6.71
CA ALA A 47 -6.81 15.04 -7.12
C ALA A 47 -5.54 15.41 -6.35
N VAL A 48 -5.31 16.71 -6.09
CA VAL A 48 -4.15 17.16 -5.30
C VAL A 48 -4.26 16.71 -3.85
N VAL A 49 -5.43 16.89 -3.22
CA VAL A 49 -5.67 16.42 -1.84
C VAL A 49 -5.49 14.91 -1.74
N ALA A 50 -6.06 14.16 -2.69
CA ALA A 50 -5.89 12.72 -2.74
C ALA A 50 -4.42 12.29 -2.90
N ALA A 51 -3.67 12.95 -3.79
CA ALA A 51 -2.25 12.68 -3.98
C ALA A 51 -1.45 12.89 -2.68
N LEU A 52 -1.73 13.96 -1.93
CA LEU A 52 -1.09 14.19 -0.63
C LEU A 52 -1.45 13.10 0.39
N MET A 53 -2.70 12.66 0.43
CA MET A 53 -3.14 11.58 1.32
C MET A 53 -2.48 10.24 0.99
N ILE A 54 -2.38 9.89 -0.29
CA ILE A 54 -1.71 8.66 -0.75
C ILE A 54 -0.20 8.70 -0.46
N MET A 55 0.42 9.87 -0.65
CA MET A 55 1.85 10.07 -0.41
C MET A 55 2.21 10.10 1.08
N ALA A 56 1.25 10.26 1.99
CA ALA A 56 1.51 10.40 3.42
C ALA A 56 2.26 9.20 4.00
N ASP A 57 1.87 7.98 3.62
CA ASP A 57 2.53 6.75 4.12
C ASP A 57 3.94 6.57 3.53
N GLN A 58 4.12 6.83 2.24
CA GLN A 58 5.45 6.80 1.60
C GLN A 58 6.38 7.86 2.22
N THR A 59 5.85 9.04 2.55
CA THR A 59 6.59 10.11 3.23
C THR A 59 7.04 9.67 4.62
N ARG A 60 6.21 8.94 5.36
CA ARG A 60 6.57 8.37 6.67
C ARG A 60 7.78 7.44 6.57
N HIS A 61 7.80 6.53 5.60
CA HIS A 61 8.95 5.64 5.38
C HIS A 61 10.24 6.39 5.05
N VAL A 62 10.16 7.41 4.18
CA VAL A 62 11.32 8.24 3.86
C VAL A 62 11.80 9.04 5.09
N LEU A 63 10.90 9.56 5.91
CA LEU A 63 11.25 10.28 7.13
C LEU A 63 11.86 9.37 8.21
N GLN A 64 11.46 8.10 8.25
CA GLN A 64 12.08 7.07 9.08
C GLN A 64 13.50 6.78 8.61
N ASP A 65 13.68 6.60 7.30
CA ASP A 65 14.97 6.29 6.69
C ASP A 65 15.98 7.45 6.87
N LEU A 66 15.49 8.70 6.89
CA LEU A 66 16.30 9.89 7.19
C LEU A 66 16.58 10.10 8.69
N GLY A 67 16.00 9.28 9.58
CA GLY A 67 16.12 9.43 11.03
C GLY A 67 15.41 10.67 11.61
N VAL A 68 14.67 11.42 10.79
CA VAL A 68 13.89 12.60 11.20
C VAL A 68 12.70 12.18 12.04
N TRP A 69 12.09 11.04 11.71
CA TRP A 69 10.97 10.47 12.45
C TRP A 69 11.33 9.06 12.94
N LYS A 70 11.74 8.97 14.21
CA LYS A 70 12.19 7.71 14.82
C LYS A 70 11.14 6.60 14.73
N SER A 71 11.57 5.41 14.36
CA SER A 71 10.82 4.16 14.51
C SER A 71 10.76 3.78 15.99
N GLY A 72 9.55 3.71 16.55
CA GLY A 72 9.33 3.32 17.95
C GLY A 72 7.89 3.59 18.38
N PRO A 73 7.53 3.28 19.64
CA PRO A 73 6.22 3.58 20.18
C PRO A 73 5.96 5.09 20.20
N TRP A 74 4.68 5.48 20.20
CA TRP A 74 4.23 6.87 20.08
C TRP A 74 5.05 7.80 21.00
N PRO A 75 5.60 8.94 20.49
CA PRO A 75 5.32 9.61 19.21
C PRO A 75 6.09 9.08 17.98
N GLY A 76 6.66 7.87 18.04
CA GLY A 76 7.33 7.24 16.91
C GLY A 76 6.40 6.85 15.75
N SER A 77 7.00 6.59 14.59
CA SER A 77 6.32 6.31 13.32
C SER A 77 6.14 4.83 13.02
N SER A 78 6.35 3.94 14.01
CA SER A 78 6.26 2.50 13.79
C SER A 78 4.86 2.13 13.29
N GLN A 79 4.79 1.37 12.19
CA GLN A 79 3.51 0.94 11.61
C GLN A 79 2.85 -0.16 12.45
N TYR A 80 3.66 -0.98 13.11
CA TYR A 80 3.21 -2.09 13.94
C TYR A 80 3.62 -1.84 15.40
N VAL A 81 2.83 -2.39 16.32
CA VAL A 81 3.18 -2.39 17.76
C VAL A 81 4.24 -3.45 18.01
N ASP A 82 5.29 -3.10 18.74
CA ASP A 82 6.47 -3.97 18.95
C ASP A 82 6.15 -5.24 19.77
N ASP A 83 5.06 -5.24 20.54
CA ASP A 83 4.62 -6.33 21.43
C ASP A 83 3.31 -6.98 20.95
N CYS A 84 3.20 -7.21 19.64
CA CYS A 84 2.04 -7.85 19.05
C CYS A 84 2.36 -9.27 18.55
N ASP A 85 2.23 -10.24 19.44
CA ASP A 85 2.30 -11.66 19.10
C ASP A 85 1.03 -12.10 18.36
N PHE A 86 1.09 -12.14 17.03
CA PHE A 86 0.18 -13.01 16.28
C PHE A 86 0.75 -14.43 16.35
N LYS A 87 -0.08 -15.39 16.78
CA LYS A 87 0.24 -16.81 16.68
C LYS A 87 0.25 -17.21 15.20
N VAL A 88 1.36 -17.01 14.50
CA VAL A 88 1.75 -18.04 13.52
C VAL A 88 2.02 -19.28 14.34
N ALA A 89 1.63 -20.45 13.86
CA ALA A 89 2.19 -21.68 14.39
C ALA A 89 3.71 -21.64 14.16
N SER A 90 4.43 -21.03 15.10
CA SER A 90 5.88 -21.04 15.15
C SER A 90 6.29 -22.49 15.19
N VAL A 91 6.88 -22.97 14.11
CA VAL A 91 7.54 -24.27 14.12
C VAL A 91 8.58 -24.19 15.24
N PRO A 92 8.58 -25.11 16.23
CA PRO A 92 9.49 -25.01 17.36
C PRO A 92 10.94 -24.94 16.89
N LEU A 93 11.74 -24.10 17.54
CA LEU A 93 13.18 -24.03 17.41
C LEU A 93 13.77 -25.43 17.61
N PHE A 94 14.24 -26.08 16.54
CA PHE A 94 15.04 -27.29 16.65
C PHE A 94 16.52 -26.93 16.61
N ASN A 95 17.24 -27.31 17.65
CA ASN A 95 18.69 -27.21 17.73
C ASN A 95 19.29 -28.41 17.00
N CYS A 96 19.68 -28.24 15.74
CA CYS A 96 20.37 -29.30 14.99
C CYS A 96 21.82 -29.40 15.49
N SER A 97 22.04 -30.21 16.52
CA SER A 97 23.36 -30.42 17.11
C SER A 97 24.16 -31.49 16.36
N SER A 98 23.54 -32.29 15.50
CA SER A 98 24.24 -33.30 14.69
C SER A 98 23.61 -33.49 13.31
N THR A 99 24.40 -33.98 12.35
CA THR A 99 23.98 -34.32 10.98
C THR A 99 22.88 -35.40 10.90
N ALA A 100 22.54 -36.04 12.03
CA ALA A 100 21.42 -36.98 12.14
C ALA A 100 20.07 -36.29 12.41
N ASP A 101 20.05 -34.99 12.72
CA ASP A 101 18.83 -34.22 13.00
C ASP A 101 18.13 -33.73 11.73
N CYS A 102 18.65 -34.07 10.55
CA CYS A 102 18.00 -33.81 9.26
C CYS A 102 16.88 -34.84 9.00
N GLY A 103 15.77 -34.67 9.70
CA GLY A 103 14.53 -35.44 9.50
C GLY A 103 13.46 -34.66 8.74
N SER A 104 12.38 -35.36 8.35
CA SER A 104 11.16 -34.75 7.82
C SER A 104 10.29 -34.23 8.97
N PHE A 105 10.05 -32.92 9.01
CA PHE A 105 9.30 -32.29 10.11
C PHE A 105 7.84 -32.01 9.71
N PRO A 106 6.87 -32.28 10.62
CA PRO A 106 5.46 -32.02 10.37
C PRO A 106 5.13 -30.53 10.53
N CYS A 107 4.61 -29.90 9.48
CA CYS A 107 4.22 -28.48 9.47
C CYS A 107 2.71 -28.31 9.67
N GLY A 108 2.16 -28.94 10.71
CA GLY A 108 0.71 -28.95 10.92
C GLY A 108 -0.05 -29.74 9.83
N HIS A 109 -1.28 -29.33 9.52
CA HIS A 109 -2.18 -30.07 8.60
C HIS A 109 -1.66 -30.17 7.15
N LEU A 110 -0.68 -29.35 6.75
CA LEU A 110 -0.24 -29.21 5.36
C LEU A 110 0.89 -30.18 4.96
N GLY A 111 1.21 -31.17 5.80
CA GLY A 111 2.14 -32.26 5.46
C GLY A 111 3.58 -32.04 5.95
N HIS A 112 4.51 -32.80 5.35
CA HIS A 112 5.91 -32.87 5.77
C HIS A 112 6.81 -32.08 4.82
N VAL A 113 7.76 -31.33 5.38
CA VAL A 113 8.84 -30.69 4.61
C VAL A 113 10.13 -31.48 4.83
N SER A 114 10.74 -31.94 3.74
CA SER A 114 12.02 -32.66 3.74
C SER A 114 13.14 -31.73 3.28
N VAL A 115 14.11 -31.47 4.16
CA VAL A 115 15.30 -30.66 3.83
C VAL A 115 16.39 -31.60 3.34
N VAL A 116 16.83 -31.46 2.09
CA VAL A 116 17.87 -32.32 1.50
C VAL A 116 19.24 -31.65 1.64
N ASN A 117 20.23 -32.45 2.03
CA ASN A 117 21.61 -32.03 2.25
C ASN A 117 22.17 -31.33 1.01
N GLY A 118 22.61 -30.07 1.15
CA GLY A 118 23.19 -29.28 0.07
C GLY A 118 22.24 -28.36 -0.71
N SER A 119 20.97 -28.19 -0.28
CA SER A 119 20.05 -27.22 -0.87
C SER A 119 20.01 -25.91 -0.10
N THR A 120 20.31 -24.80 -0.78
CA THR A 120 20.24 -23.42 -0.30
C THR A 120 18.79 -22.96 -0.20
N CYS A 121 18.07 -23.40 0.83
CA CYS A 121 16.74 -22.86 1.11
C CYS A 121 16.74 -22.18 2.48
N ARG A 122 16.73 -20.84 2.41
CA ARG A 122 16.55 -19.80 3.46
C ARG A 122 17.84 -19.10 3.86
N SER A 123 17.87 -17.78 3.64
CA SER A 123 18.80 -16.87 4.30
C SER A 123 18.56 -16.96 5.81
N CYS A 124 19.38 -17.77 6.47
CA CYS A 124 19.66 -17.62 7.88
C CYS A 124 20.49 -16.35 8.05
N ASP A 125 20.03 -15.40 8.87
CA ASP A 125 20.90 -14.31 9.31
C ASP A 125 21.87 -14.93 10.35
N GLU A 126 23.17 -14.89 10.06
CA GLU A 126 24.20 -15.46 10.90
C GLU A 126 24.27 -14.69 12.23
N GLY A 127 23.68 -15.25 13.29
CA GLY A 127 23.88 -14.74 14.63
C GLY A 127 22.82 -15.11 15.68
N VAL A 128 21.61 -15.54 15.28
CA VAL A 128 20.50 -15.66 16.26
C VAL A 128 19.66 -16.95 16.14
N GLY A 129 19.80 -17.75 15.09
CA GLY A 129 19.14 -19.06 15.04
C GLY A 129 17.60 -19.03 15.12
N VAL A 130 16.95 -17.97 14.66
CA VAL A 130 15.48 -17.85 14.67
C VAL A 130 14.94 -17.75 13.24
N CYS A 131 13.99 -18.62 12.87
CA CYS A 131 13.14 -18.42 11.70
C CYS A 131 11.98 -17.51 12.12
N VAL A 132 12.04 -16.22 11.77
CA VAL A 132 10.91 -15.31 12.01
C VAL A 132 10.11 -15.17 10.72
N GLU A 133 8.90 -15.70 10.71
CA GLU A 133 7.89 -15.33 9.71
C GLU A 133 7.15 -14.13 10.30
N SER A 134 7.57 -12.92 9.91
CA SER A 134 6.87 -11.68 10.28
C SER A 134 5.52 -11.65 9.55
N ALA A 135 4.51 -12.38 10.03
CA ALA A 135 3.15 -12.25 9.52
C ALA A 135 2.53 -10.92 10.01
N GLU A 136 2.76 -9.88 9.22
CA GLU A 136 2.17 -8.57 9.41
C GLU A 136 0.65 -8.64 9.32
N SER A 137 -0.03 -8.69 10.47
CA SER A 137 -1.50 -8.69 10.55
C SER A 137 -2.05 -7.29 10.79
N PHE A 138 -3.21 -6.98 10.20
CA PHE A 138 -3.95 -5.72 10.44
C PHE A 138 -4.29 -5.51 11.93
N SER A 139 -4.34 -6.58 12.73
CA SER A 139 -4.59 -6.50 14.17
C SER A 139 -3.43 -5.88 14.96
N CYS A 140 -2.22 -5.87 14.39
CA CYS A 140 -1.01 -5.36 15.02
C CYS A 140 -0.66 -3.92 14.59
N LEU A 141 -1.51 -3.27 13.81
CA LEU A 141 -1.29 -1.89 13.37
C LEU A 141 -1.31 -0.94 14.57
N SER A 142 -0.27 -0.11 14.67
CA SER A 142 -0.25 1.00 15.62
C SER A 142 -1.30 2.06 15.24
N ALA A 143 -1.58 3.01 16.14
CA ALA A 143 -2.47 4.14 15.83
C ALA A 143 -1.98 4.94 14.60
N VAL A 144 -0.65 5.09 14.44
CA VAL A 144 -0.04 5.73 13.27
C VAL A 144 -0.22 4.87 12.03
N GLY A 145 -0.05 3.55 12.16
CA GLY A 145 -0.31 2.60 11.08
C GLY A 145 -1.75 2.72 10.56
N TRP A 146 -2.75 2.69 11.45
CA TRP A 146 -4.15 2.86 11.08
C TRP A 146 -4.44 4.21 10.43
N ALA A 147 -3.84 5.29 10.95
CA ALA A 147 -4.00 6.61 10.36
C ALA A 147 -3.40 6.69 8.94
N CYS A 148 -2.16 6.23 8.74
CA CYS A 148 -1.48 6.26 7.45
C CYS A 148 -2.14 5.33 6.42
N THR A 149 -2.50 4.11 6.83
CA THR A 149 -3.22 3.16 5.97
C THR A 149 -4.61 3.69 5.62
N GLY A 150 -5.37 4.18 6.61
CA GLY A 150 -6.68 4.78 6.40
C GLY A 150 -6.66 6.00 5.48
N LEU A 151 -5.70 6.91 5.68
CA LEU A 151 -5.50 8.07 4.80
C LEU A 151 -5.17 7.66 3.37
N THR A 152 -4.33 6.65 3.20
CA THR A 152 -3.94 6.17 1.87
C THR A 152 -5.13 5.60 1.10
N TYR A 153 -5.92 4.72 1.73
CA TYR A 153 -7.13 4.17 1.10
C TYR A 153 -8.21 5.23 0.85
N ALA A 154 -8.41 6.14 1.81
CA ALA A 154 -9.32 7.27 1.62
C ALA A 154 -8.84 8.16 0.46
N GLY A 155 -7.53 8.39 0.34
CA GLY A 155 -6.91 9.11 -0.78
C GLY A 155 -7.20 8.43 -2.12
N PHE A 156 -7.07 7.11 -2.23
CA PHE A 156 -7.44 6.38 -3.44
C PHE A 156 -8.93 6.53 -3.80
N CYS A 157 -9.82 6.47 -2.81
CA CYS A 157 -11.25 6.72 -3.04
C CYS A 157 -11.51 8.13 -3.56
N VAL A 158 -10.91 9.16 -2.94
CA VAL A 158 -11.04 10.55 -3.39
C VAL A 158 -10.47 10.73 -4.80
N PHE A 159 -9.32 10.12 -5.10
CA PHE A 159 -8.71 10.16 -6.42
C PHE A 159 -9.59 9.52 -7.50
N PHE A 160 -10.22 8.39 -7.16
CA PHE A 160 -11.20 7.73 -8.02
C PHE A 160 -12.36 8.69 -8.31
N PHE A 161 -13.01 9.25 -7.29
CA PHE A 161 -14.10 10.21 -7.50
C PHE A 161 -13.67 11.44 -8.31
N ALA A 162 -12.48 11.98 -8.05
CA ALA A 162 -11.90 13.09 -8.82
C ALA A 162 -11.75 12.72 -10.30
N SER A 163 -11.28 11.51 -10.59
CA SER A 163 -11.09 11.01 -11.96
C SER A 163 -12.43 10.82 -12.69
N PHE A 164 -13.45 10.31 -12.02
CA PHE A 164 -14.79 10.15 -12.61
C PHE A 164 -15.47 11.49 -12.89
N TRP A 165 -15.38 12.42 -11.95
CA TRP A 165 -15.86 13.79 -12.15
C TRP A 165 -15.11 14.44 -13.31
N ASN A 166 -13.78 14.29 -13.34
CA ASN A 166 -12.97 14.78 -14.42
C ASN A 166 -13.42 14.16 -15.76
N ALA A 167 -13.63 12.86 -15.88
CA ALA A 167 -14.05 12.26 -17.16
C ALA A 167 -15.48 12.63 -17.64
N ASN A 168 -16.28 13.33 -16.82
CA ASN A 168 -17.72 13.53 -17.03
C ASN A 168 -18.42 12.20 -17.36
N LEU A 169 -18.01 11.14 -16.65
CA LEU A 169 -18.38 9.76 -16.96
C LEU A 169 -19.89 9.55 -16.79
N VAL A 170 -20.50 10.20 -15.81
CA VAL A 170 -21.96 10.17 -15.56
C VAL A 170 -22.75 10.74 -16.74
N GLY A 171 -22.31 11.88 -17.31
CA GLY A 171 -22.95 12.46 -18.49
C GLY A 171 -22.87 11.55 -19.71
N LYS A 172 -21.73 10.89 -19.90
CA LYS A 172 -21.53 9.92 -20.99
C LYS A 172 -22.38 8.66 -20.80
N LEU A 173 -22.46 8.12 -19.57
CA LEU A 173 -23.28 6.95 -19.28
C LEU A 173 -24.78 7.22 -19.51
N ARG A 174 -25.28 8.39 -19.11
CA ARG A 174 -26.66 8.80 -19.41
C ARG A 174 -26.91 8.92 -20.92
N ALA A 175 -25.95 9.49 -21.66
CA ALA A 175 -26.06 9.60 -23.12
C ALA A 175 -26.07 8.22 -23.81
N ILE A 176 -25.30 7.25 -23.30
CA ILE A 176 -25.31 5.87 -23.81
C ILE A 176 -26.64 5.17 -23.47
N ALA A 177 -27.13 5.33 -22.24
CA ALA A 177 -28.41 4.75 -21.82
C ALA A 177 -29.57 5.25 -22.70
N ALA A 178 -29.63 6.55 -22.97
CA ALA A 178 -30.64 7.14 -23.87
C ALA A 178 -30.53 6.59 -25.30
N LYS A 179 -29.31 6.40 -25.82
CA LYS A 179 -29.10 5.78 -27.14
C LYS A 179 -29.54 4.31 -27.16
N TRP A 180 -29.33 3.58 -26.07
CA TRP A 180 -29.72 2.17 -25.97
C TRP A 180 -31.25 2.01 -25.90
N GLU A 181 -31.93 2.92 -25.20
CA GLU A 181 -33.39 2.97 -25.17
C GLU A 181 -33.98 3.25 -26.57
N ALA A 182 -33.41 4.21 -27.30
CA ALA A 182 -33.84 4.50 -28.68
C ALA A 182 -33.65 3.31 -29.65
N LEU A 183 -32.62 2.47 -29.45
CA LEU A 183 -32.40 1.25 -30.25
C LEU A 183 -33.30 0.09 -29.84
N ARG A 184 -33.91 0.12 -28.65
CA ARG A 184 -34.82 -0.92 -28.16
C ARG A 184 -36.25 -0.70 -28.64
N GLU A 185 -36.62 0.53 -28.96
CA GLU A 185 -37.97 0.92 -29.37
C GLU A 185 -38.17 1.01 -30.90
N GLY A 186 -37.08 0.95 -31.69
CA GLY A 186 -37.11 0.92 -33.16
C GLY A 186 -36.78 -0.46 -33.70
#